data_AF-A0A2W4EY15-F1
#
_entry.id   AF-A0A2W4EY15-F1
#
_cell.length_a   1.000
_cell.length_b   1.000
_cell.length_c   1.000
_cell.angle_alpha   90.00
_cell.angle_beta   90.00
_cell.angle_gamma   90.00
#
_symmetry.space_group_name_H-M   'P 1'
#
loop_
_entity.id
_entity.type
_entity.pdbx_description
1 polymer ?
#
loop_
_entity_poly.entity_id
_entity_poly.type
_entity_poly.pdbx_seq_one_letter_code
_entity_poly.pdbx_strand_id
1 'polypeptide(L)'
;MIPDDDVRNLRSELGFLLPLFRRLALAAGFFVVSYLFISINSYGVGHKVLIPFAVAVLASGSSSAWVARLAIAILTVMTVIPIEAIHTIASVVAGTQ
;
A
#
# COMPACT_ATOMS: atom_id res chain seq x y z
N MET A 1 22.01 -36.10 -18.86
CA MET A 1 22.71 -34.86 -19.23
C MET A 1 21.63 -33.94 -19.79
N ILE A 2 21.30 -32.86 -19.07
CA ILE A 2 20.29 -31.90 -19.54
C ILE A 2 20.96 -31.09 -20.66
N PRO A 3 20.29 -30.88 -21.81
CA PRO A 3 20.83 -30.05 -22.89
C PRO A 3 21.13 -28.63 -22.38
N ASP A 4 22.32 -28.11 -22.67
CA ASP A 4 22.73 -26.76 -22.23
C ASP A 4 21.80 -25.66 -22.78
N ASP A 5 21.11 -25.95 -23.89
CA ASP A 5 20.12 -25.12 -24.56
C ASP A 5 18.89 -24.87 -23.66
N ASP A 6 18.43 -25.92 -22.97
CA ASP A 6 17.27 -25.86 -22.07
C ASP A 6 17.59 -25.01 -20.83
N VAL A 7 18.80 -25.17 -20.29
CA VAL A 7 19.28 -24.40 -19.12
C VAL A 7 19.36 -22.90 -19.47
N ARG A 8 19.74 -22.56 -20.70
CA ARG A 8 19.82 -21.17 -21.18
C ARG A 8 18.45 -20.54 -21.31
N ASN A 9 17.47 -21.28 -21.86
CA ASN A 9 16.08 -20.83 -21.97
C ASN A 9 15.43 -20.63 -20.60
N LEU A 10 15.60 -21.58 -19.68
CA LEU A 10 15.11 -21.46 -18.30
C LEU A 10 15.67 -20.22 -17.60
N ARG A 11 16.96 -19.91 -17.79
CA ARG A 11 17.60 -18.73 -17.20
C ARG A 11 17.03 -17.42 -17.76
N SER A 12 16.71 -17.37 -19.06
CA SER A 12 16.08 -16.19 -19.66
C SER A 12 14.64 -15.99 -19.19
N GLU A 13 13.84 -17.06 -19.08
CA GLU A 13 12.47 -16.97 -18.57
C GLU A 13 12.45 -16.56 -17.09
N LEU A 14 13.30 -17.17 -16.25
CA LEU A 14 13.44 -16.75 -14.86
C LEU A 14 13.92 -15.31 -14.75
N GLY A 15 14.89 -14.91 -15.56
CA GLY A 15 15.44 -13.55 -15.58
C GLY A 15 14.39 -12.48 -15.92
N PHE A 16 13.41 -12.83 -16.75
CA PHE A 16 12.29 -11.96 -17.09
C PHE A 16 11.18 -11.95 -16.02
N LEU A 17 10.89 -13.10 -15.41
CA LEU A 17 9.81 -13.23 -14.42
C LEU A 17 10.18 -12.65 -13.05
N LEU A 18 11.43 -12.79 -12.60
CA LEU A 18 11.89 -12.30 -11.29
C LEU A 18 11.54 -10.83 -10.99
N PRO A 19 11.80 -9.86 -11.89
CA PRO A 19 11.46 -8.46 -11.63
C PRO A 19 9.94 -8.24 -11.59
N LEU A 20 9.16 -9.01 -12.34
CA LEU A 20 7.70 -8.92 -12.36
C LEU A 20 7.12 -9.42 -11.03
N PHE A 21 7.56 -10.60 -10.57
CA PHE A 21 7.19 -11.16 -9.27
C PHE A 21 7.54 -10.23 -8.12
N ARG A 22 8.73 -9.60 -8.16
CA ARG A 22 9.14 -8.64 -7.14
C ARG A 22 8.21 -7.42 -7.08
N ARG A 23 7.78 -6.89 -8.24
CA ARG A 23 6.82 -5.77 -8.29
C ARG A 23 5.44 -6.18 -7.78
N LEU A 24 4.99 -7.37 -8.14
CA LEU A 24 3.69 -7.90 -7.71
C LEU A 24 3.65 -8.14 -6.19
N ALA A 25 4.71 -8.75 -5.63
CA ALA A 25 4.84 -8.97 -4.20
C ALA A 25 4.87 -7.64 -3.41
N LEU A 26 5.54 -6.62 -3.96
CA LEU A 26 5.59 -5.29 -3.36
C LEU A 26 4.20 -4.64 -3.38
N ALA A 27 3.50 -4.66 -4.52
CA ALA A 27 2.14 -4.14 -4.64
C ALA A 27 1.16 -4.85 -3.67
N ALA A 28 1.26 -6.18 -3.56
CA ALA A 28 0.47 -6.96 -2.62
C ALA A 28 0.75 -6.58 -1.16
N GLY A 29 2.02 -6.37 -0.79
CA GLY A 29 2.40 -5.90 0.54
C GLY A 29 1.80 -4.53 0.88
N PHE A 30 1.89 -3.58 -0.04
CA PHE A 30 1.28 -2.25 0.14
C PHE A 30 -0.26 -2.32 0.23
N PHE A 31 -0.90 -3.17 -0.58
CA PHE A 31 -2.33 -3.42 -0.49
C PHE A 31 -2.75 -3.90 0.90
N VAL A 32 -2.09 -4.94 1.42
CA VAL A 32 -2.43 -5.55 2.70
C VAL A 32 -2.26 -4.56 3.84
N VAL A 33 -1.14 -3.81 3.86
CA VAL A 33 -0.89 -2.81 4.92
C VAL A 33 -1.91 -1.67 4.86
N SER A 34 -2.21 -1.14 3.67
CA SER A 34 -3.23 -0.11 3.52
C SER A 34 -4.64 -0.59 3.87
N TYR A 35 -4.98 -1.83 3.52
CA TYR A 35 -6.25 -2.45 3.89
C TYR A 35 -6.38 -2.63 5.41
N LEU A 36 -5.30 -3.08 6.06
CA LEU A 36 -5.26 -3.22 7.52
C LEU A 36 -5.42 -1.87 8.21
N PHE A 37 -4.72 -0.83 7.74
CA PHE A 37 -4.93 0.51 8.29
C PHE A 37 -6.38 0.96 8.14
N ILE A 38 -6.98 0.81 6.94
CA ILE A 38 -8.38 1.20 6.71
C ILE A 38 -9.38 0.39 7.51
N SER A 39 -9.10 -0.90 7.78
CA SER A 39 -10.03 -1.72 8.57
C SER A 39 -10.07 -1.29 10.03
N ILE A 40 -8.96 -0.78 10.56
CA ILE A 40 -8.84 -0.25 11.92
C ILE A 40 -9.22 1.24 11.98
N ASN A 41 -9.15 1.94 10.85
CA ASN A 41 -9.38 3.38 10.77
C ASN A 41 -10.86 3.73 11.01
N SER A 42 -11.09 4.52 12.06
CA SER A 42 -12.41 4.96 12.53
C SER A 42 -13.09 6.00 11.63
N TYR A 43 -12.43 6.50 10.57
CA TYR A 43 -12.90 7.62 9.76
C TYR A 43 -14.06 7.29 8.80
N GLY A 44 -14.64 6.08 8.89
CA GLY A 44 -15.88 5.77 8.17
C GLY A 44 -15.74 5.86 6.64
N VAL A 45 -14.65 5.34 6.09
CA VAL A 45 -14.42 5.38 4.64
C VAL A 45 -15.46 4.52 3.91
N GLY A 46 -16.33 5.16 3.12
CA GLY A 46 -17.44 4.49 2.42
C GLY A 46 -17.00 3.43 1.41
N HIS A 47 -15.73 3.46 0.95
CA HIS A 47 -15.17 2.49 0.01
C HIS A 47 -13.84 1.92 0.52
N LYS A 48 -13.93 0.97 1.46
CA LYS A 48 -12.77 0.37 2.17
C LYS A 48 -11.76 -0.36 1.27
N VAL A 49 -12.13 -0.71 0.04
CA VAL A 49 -11.29 -1.50 -0.89
C VAL A 49 -10.61 -0.62 -1.96
N LEU A 50 -11.19 0.54 -2.26
CA LEU A 50 -10.73 1.42 -3.35
C LEU A 50 -9.39 2.08 -3.04
N ILE A 51 -9.19 2.54 -1.80
CA ILE A 51 -7.94 3.19 -1.38
C ILE A 51 -6.78 2.19 -1.32
N PRO A 52 -6.91 0.99 -0.70
CA PRO A 52 -5.85 -0.02 -0.76
C PRO A 52 -5.49 -0.41 -2.19
N PHE A 53 -6.49 -0.51 -3.07
CA PHE A 53 -6.28 -0.82 -4.48
C PHE A 53 -5.51 0.29 -5.20
N ALA A 54 -5.87 1.56 -4.99
CA ALA A 54 -5.14 2.70 -5.54
C ALA A 54 -3.68 2.71 -5.05
N VAL A 55 -3.43 2.46 -3.76
CA VAL A 55 -2.07 2.39 -3.19
C VAL A 55 -1.28 1.23 -3.80
N ALA A 56 -1.91 0.08 -4.02
CA ALA A 56 -1.29 -1.08 -4.65
C ALA A 56 -0.89 -0.81 -6.11
N VAL A 57 -1.75 -0.17 -6.88
CA VAL A 57 -1.48 0.22 -8.28
C VAL A 57 -0.36 1.26 -8.36
N LEU A 58 -0.36 2.24 -7.45
CA LEU A 58 0.73 3.21 -7.31
C LEU A 58 2.07 2.54 -6.94
N ALA A 59 2.02 1.52 -6.08
CA ALA A 59 3.19 0.74 -5.71
C ALA A 59 3.71 -0.15 -6.85
N SER A 60 2.84 -0.67 -7.72
CA SER A 60 3.24 -1.49 -8.86
C SER A 60 3.82 -0.69 -10.03
N GLY A 61 3.34 0.55 -10.22
CA GLY A 61 3.68 1.39 -11.37
C GLY A 61 4.89 2.31 -11.16
N SER A 62 5.22 2.67 -9.93
CA SER A 62 6.28 3.64 -9.66
C SER A 62 7.65 2.97 -9.48
N SER A 63 8.66 3.38 -10.25
CA SER A 63 10.05 2.92 -10.05
C SER A 63 10.64 3.36 -8.71
N SER A 64 10.05 4.42 -8.13
CA SER A 64 10.32 4.93 -6.80
C SER A 64 9.06 4.74 -5.97
N ALA A 65 9.00 3.69 -5.14
CA ALA A 65 7.88 3.38 -4.25
C ALA A 65 7.55 4.50 -3.22
N TRP A 66 8.11 5.70 -3.39
CA TRP A 66 7.94 6.88 -2.56
C TRP A 66 6.49 7.33 -2.45
N VAL A 67 5.73 7.34 -3.54
CA VAL A 67 4.32 7.75 -3.51
C VAL A 67 3.46 6.76 -2.71
N ALA A 68 3.72 5.46 -2.88
CA ALA A 68 3.05 4.42 -2.10
C ALA A 68 3.43 4.50 -0.61
N ARG A 69 4.69 4.80 -0.29
CA ARG A 69 5.14 5.04 1.09
C ARG A 69 4.49 6.28 1.70
N LEU A 70 4.34 7.36 0.94
CA LEU A 70 3.66 8.58 1.38
C LEU A 70 2.18 8.29 1.69
N ALA A 71 1.51 7.52 0.82
CA ALA A 71 0.13 7.12 1.05
C ALA A 71 -0.02 6.25 2.32
N ILE A 72 0.90 5.31 2.56
CA ILE A 72 0.92 4.56 3.83
C ILE A 72 1.19 5.49 5.01
N ALA A 73 2.13 6.43 4.92
CA ALA A 73 2.40 7.37 6.02
C ALA A 73 1.16 8.19 6.40
N ILE A 74 0.41 8.68 5.40
CA ILE A 74 -0.85 9.39 5.63
C ILE A 74 -1.89 8.47 6.29
N LEU A 75 -2.05 7.23 5.79
CA LEU A 75 -2.96 6.25 6.38
C LEU A 75 -2.59 5.93 7.83
N THR A 76 -1.30 5.79 8.15
CA THR A 76 -0.82 5.58 9.51
C THR A 76 -1.21 6.76 10.41
N VAL A 77 -0.99 7.99 9.97
CA VAL A 77 -1.37 9.19 10.74
C VAL A 77 -2.88 9.22 10.99
N MET A 78 -3.69 8.95 9.96
CA MET A 78 -5.15 8.91 10.11
C MET A 78 -5.62 7.77 11.01
N THR A 79 -4.89 6.66 11.07
CA THR A 79 -5.27 5.53 11.94
C THR A 79 -4.85 5.77 13.39
N VAL A 80 -3.71 6.45 13.60
CA VAL A 80 -3.19 6.76 14.94
C VAL A 80 -3.91 7.93 15.59
N ILE A 81 -4.36 8.93 14.81
CA ILE A 81 -5.11 10.09 15.33
C ILE A 81 -6.60 9.75 15.27
N PRO A 82 -7.25 9.43 16.40
CA PRO A 82 -8.67 9.10 16.42
C PRO A 82 -9.48 10.34 16.02
N ILE A 83 -10.57 10.14 15.29
CA ILE A 83 -11.42 11.26 14.87
C ILE A 83 -12.02 11.97 16.08
N GLU A 84 -12.22 11.27 17.20
CA GLU A 84 -12.68 11.88 18.45
C GLU A 84 -11.67 12.90 18.99
N ALA A 85 -10.36 12.66 18.81
CA ALA A 85 -9.33 13.60 19.22
C ALA A 85 -9.36 14.87 18.35
N ILE A 86 -9.60 14.73 17.04
CA ILE A 86 -9.77 15.89 16.15
C ILE A 86 -11.03 16.67 16.52
N HIS A 87 -12.14 15.99 16.79
CA HIS A 87 -13.38 16.64 17.20
C HIS A 87 -13.24 17.39 18.53
N THR A 88 -12.50 16.82 19.48
CA THR A 88 -12.21 17.44 20.79
C THR A 88 -11.29 18.65 20.63
N ILE A 89 -10.25 18.57 19.80
CA ILE A 89 -9.37 19.72 19.55
C ILE A 89 -10.15 20.81 18.81
N ALA A 90 -10.97 20.45 17.82
CA ALA A 90 -11.79 21.39 17.09
C ALA A 90 -12.83 22.08 17.98
N SER A 91 -13.48 21.36 18.90
CA SER A 91 -14.43 21.96 19.84
C SER A 91 -13.74 22.90 20.84
N VAL A 92 -12.53 22.53 21.31
CA VAL A 92 -11.71 23.38 22.17
C VAL A 92 -11.22 24.64 21.46
N VAL A 93 -10.78 24.52 20.20
CA VAL A 93 -10.32 25.66 19.39
C VAL A 93 -11.49 26.55 18.95
N ALA A 94 -12.66 25.98 18.69
CA ALA A 94 -13.88 26.72 18.35
C ALA A 94 -14.60 27.35 19.55
N GLY A 95 -14.14 27.08 20.79
CA GLY A 95 -14.70 27.65 22.01
C GLY A 95 -16.08 27.09 22.39
N THR A 96 -16.51 25.98 21.79
CA THR A 96 -17.77 25.31 22.10
C THR A 96 -17.50 24.22 23.13
N GLN A 97 -17.63 24.55 24.42
CA GLN A 97 -17.76 23.57 25.50
C GLN A 97 -19.19 23.05 25.57
#